data_AF-A0A7J4SD10-F1
#
_entry.id   AF-A0A7J4SD10-F1
#
_cell.length_a   1.000
_cell.length_b   1.000
_cell.length_c   1.000
_cell.angle_alpha   90.00
_cell.angle_beta   90.00
_cell.angle_gamma   90.00
#
_symmetry.space_group_name_H-M   'P 1'
#
loop_
_entity.id
_entity.type
_entity.pdbx_description
1 polymer ?
#
loop_
_entity_poly.entity_id
_entity_poly.type
_entity_poly.pdbx_seq_one_letter_code
_entity_poly.pdbx_strand_id
1 'polypeptide(L)'
;MSVWPDLVEQMDDDITDMYRDQIRLQMHEEVSRRLQEVIDPREDARVLALSLVQLVEGSDFEVGGDLIHPDLVPALMARLGDVRAALT
;
A
#
# COMPACT_ATOMS: atom_id res chain seq x y z
N MET A 1 13.24 49.05 1.76
CA MET A 1 13.44 47.61 1.48
C MET A 1 12.55 46.86 2.46
N SER A 2 11.39 46.37 2.01
CA SER A 2 10.43 45.69 2.91
C SER A 2 10.78 44.21 2.93
N VAL A 3 11.48 43.78 4.00
CA VAL A 3 11.97 42.40 4.21
C VAL A 3 10.87 41.51 4.82
N TRP A 4 9.72 42.10 5.17
CA TRP A 4 8.66 41.47 5.96
C TRP A 4 7.71 40.55 5.20
N PRO A 5 7.31 40.83 3.93
CA PRO A 5 6.39 39.95 3.21
C PRO A 5 7.01 38.58 2.93
N ASP A 6 8.24 38.57 2.40
CA ASP A 6 8.95 37.35 2.01
C ASP A 6 9.26 36.43 3.21
N LEU A 7 9.51 37.00 4.40
CA LEU A 7 9.72 36.22 5.63
C LEU A 7 8.43 35.57 6.14
N VAL A 8 7.29 36.22 5.97
CA VAL A 8 5.99 35.66 6.36
C VAL A 8 5.59 34.55 5.39
N GLU A 9 5.83 34.75 4.09
CA GLU A 9 5.58 33.73 3.06
C GLU A 9 6.49 32.52 3.26
N GLN A 10 7.79 32.74 3.51
CA GLN A 10 8.73 31.65 3.83
C GLN A 10 8.31 30.87 5.09
N MET A 11 7.85 31.56 6.13
CA MET A 11 7.41 30.89 7.36
C MET A 11 6.09 30.12 7.18
N ASP A 12 5.21 30.56 6.28
CA ASP A 12 3.99 29.84 5.91
C ASP A 12 4.31 28.58 5.09
N ASP A 13 5.25 28.68 4.15
CA ASP A 13 5.76 27.55 3.37
C ASP A 13 6.42 26.49 4.28
N ASP A 14 7.27 26.91 5.21
CA ASP A 14 7.95 26.03 6.17
C ASP A 14 6.94 25.27 7.05
N ILE A 15 5.91 25.96 7.54
CA ILE A 15 4.82 25.34 8.33
C ILE A 15 4.02 24.36 7.46
N THR A 16 3.71 24.75 6.23
CA THR A 16 2.98 23.90 5.28
C THR A 16 3.73 22.61 4.99
N ASP A 17 5.04 22.69 4.76
CA ASP A 17 5.89 21.53 4.53
C ASP A 17 6.00 20.64 5.77
N MET A 18 6.13 21.23 6.96
CA MET A 18 6.11 20.49 8.22
C MET A 18 4.80 19.69 8.38
N TYR A 19 3.64 20.30 8.14
CA TYR A 19 2.35 19.60 8.23
C TYR A 19 2.23 18.51 7.17
N ARG A 20 2.67 18.77 5.94
CA ARG A 20 2.68 17.80 4.85
C ARG A 20 3.48 16.54 5.24
N ASP A 21 4.64 16.72 5.83
CA ASP A 21 5.49 15.60 6.26
C ASP A 21 4.92 14.86 7.46
N GLN A 22 4.35 15.58 8.42
CA GLN A 22 3.64 14.96 9.54
C GLN A 22 2.48 14.09 9.06
N ILE A 23 1.66 14.58 8.13
CA ILE A 23 0.53 13.83 7.57
C ILE A 23 1.03 12.58 6.84
N ARG A 24 2.10 12.69 6.04
CA ARG A 24 2.70 11.53 5.35
C ARG A 24 3.16 10.46 6.33
N LEU A 25 3.84 10.88 7.40
CA LEU A 25 4.30 9.96 8.44
C LEU A 25 3.12 9.24 9.10
N GLN A 26 2.11 9.99 9.55
CA GLN A 26 0.92 9.43 10.20
C GLN A 26 0.16 8.45 9.29
N MET A 27 0.04 8.78 8.00
CA MET A 27 -0.60 7.90 7.02
C MET A 27 0.19 6.59 6.83
N HIS A 28 1.53 6.68 6.74
CA HIS A 28 2.38 5.50 6.62
C HIS A 28 2.34 4.61 7.87
N GLU A 29 2.31 5.21 9.06
CA GLU A 29 2.14 4.50 10.33
C GLU A 29 0.79 3.77 10.41
N GLU A 30 -0.29 4.42 9.99
CA GLU A 30 -1.64 3.83 9.94
C GLU A 30 -1.70 2.64 8.98
N VAL A 31 -1.15 2.79 7.76
CA VAL A 31 -1.05 1.72 6.77
C VAL A 31 -0.28 0.53 7.35
N SER A 32 0.88 0.79 7.94
CA SER A 32 1.73 -0.24 8.54
C SER A 32 0.99 -0.98 9.66
N ARG A 33 0.29 -0.24 10.53
CA ARG A 33 -0.49 -0.82 11.63
C ARG A 33 -1.59 -1.74 11.13
N ARG A 34 -2.41 -1.29 10.17
CA ARG A 34 -3.49 -2.12 9.60
C ARG A 34 -2.97 -3.41 8.98
N LEU A 35 -1.89 -3.33 8.22
CA LEU A 35 -1.27 -4.50 7.61
C LEU A 35 -0.81 -5.49 8.68
N GLN A 36 -0.18 -5.02 9.76
CA GLN A 36 0.27 -5.89 10.86
C GLN A 36 -0.88 -6.52 11.67
N GLU A 37 -2.03 -5.85 11.79
CA GLU A 37 -3.19 -6.37 12.51
C GLU A 37 -3.92 -7.50 11.77
N VAL A 38 -3.95 -7.43 10.43
CA VAL A 38 -4.79 -8.31 9.60
C VAL A 38 -4.00 -9.42 8.91
N ILE A 39 -2.71 -9.21 8.63
CA ILE A 39 -1.91 -10.13 7.83
C ILE A 39 -1.11 -11.07 8.73
N ASP A 40 -1.32 -12.38 8.56
CA ASP A 40 -0.41 -13.39 9.11
C ASP A 40 0.91 -13.37 8.31
N PRO A 41 2.05 -13.00 8.92
CA PRO A 41 3.34 -12.94 8.23
C PRO A 41 3.79 -14.29 7.66
N ARG A 42 3.33 -15.42 8.22
CA ARG A 42 3.66 -16.75 7.69
C ARG A 42 2.94 -17.03 6.38
N GLU A 43 1.64 -16.76 6.33
CA GLU A 43 0.87 -16.89 5.09
C GLU A 43 1.34 -15.88 4.04
N ASP A 44 1.71 -14.67 4.46
CA ASP A 44 2.22 -13.66 3.54
C ASP A 44 3.52 -14.10 2.87
N ALA A 45 4.47 -14.61 3.66
CA ALA A 45 5.70 -15.19 3.14
C ALA A 45 5.44 -16.38 2.21
N ARG A 46 4.45 -17.24 2.55
CA ARG A 46 4.06 -18.39 1.73
C ARG A 46 3.57 -17.95 0.36
N VAL A 47 2.63 -17.00 0.27
CA VAL A 47 2.06 -16.55 -1.02
C VAL A 47 3.02 -15.66 -1.82
N LEU A 48 3.94 -14.96 -1.15
CA LEU A 48 5.03 -14.22 -1.82
C LEU A 48 6.05 -15.16 -2.50
N ALA A 49 6.25 -16.37 -1.96
CA ALA A 49 7.13 -17.36 -2.56
C ALA A 49 6.56 -18.04 -3.83
N LEU A 50 5.25 -17.91 -4.09
CA LEU A 50 4.60 -18.51 -5.25
C LEU A 50 4.91 -17.74 -6.54
N SER A 51 4.99 -18.47 -7.67
CA SER A 51 5.11 -17.90 -9.01
C SER A 51 3.75 -17.45 -9.53
N LEU A 52 3.56 -16.15 -9.71
CA LEU A 52 2.33 -15.61 -10.30
C LEU A 52 2.05 -16.19 -11.69
N VAL A 53 3.09 -16.44 -12.49
CA VAL A 53 2.93 -17.03 -13.84
C VAL A 53 2.28 -18.41 -13.74
N GLN A 54 2.77 -19.26 -12.83
CA GLN A 54 2.20 -20.61 -12.64
C GLN A 54 0.78 -20.56 -12.09
N LEU A 55 0.47 -19.60 -11.20
CA LEU A 55 -0.88 -19.41 -10.67
C LEU A 55 -1.86 -18.97 -11.76
N VAL A 56 -1.43 -18.10 -12.66
CA VAL A 56 -2.22 -17.64 -13.82
C VAL A 56 -2.40 -18.76 -14.84
N GLU A 57 -1.34 -19.47 -15.21
CA GLU A 57 -1.41 -20.60 -16.14
C GLU A 57 -2.28 -21.75 -15.62
N GLY A 58 -2.32 -21.94 -14.28
CA GLY A 58 -3.17 -22.91 -13.62
C GLY A 58 -4.60 -22.44 -13.35
N SER A 59 -4.98 -21.24 -13.81
CA SER A 59 -6.32 -20.67 -13.65
C SER A 59 -7.05 -20.61 -14.99
N ASP A 60 -8.35 -20.89 -14.96
CA ASP A 60 -9.26 -20.66 -16.08
C ASP A 60 -10.00 -19.33 -15.91
N PHE A 61 -9.86 -18.44 -16.89
CA PHE A 61 -10.48 -17.11 -16.89
C PHE A 61 -11.64 -16.99 -17.90
N GLU A 62 -12.08 -18.09 -18.51
CA GLU A 62 -13.23 -18.08 -19.41
C GLU A 62 -14.54 -17.73 -18.69
N VAL A 63 -15.51 -17.21 -19.46
CA VAL A 63 -16.81 -16.73 -18.94
C VAL A 63 -17.62 -17.92 -18.43
N GLY A 64 -17.62 -18.09 -17.10
CA GLY A 64 -18.16 -19.25 -16.39
C GLY A 64 -17.26 -19.69 -15.23
N GLY A 65 -15.96 -19.40 -15.31
CA GLY A 65 -15.05 -19.03 -14.21
C GLY A 65 -14.96 -19.91 -12.98
N ASP A 66 -15.21 -21.23 -13.06
CA ASP A 66 -15.25 -22.08 -11.86
C ASP A 66 -13.87 -22.47 -11.29
N LEU A 67 -12.75 -22.14 -11.95
CA LEU A 67 -11.42 -22.61 -11.57
C LEU A 67 -10.34 -21.52 -11.62
N ILE A 68 -10.44 -20.51 -10.75
CA ILE A 68 -9.30 -19.65 -10.41
C ILE A 68 -8.46 -20.35 -9.33
N HIS A 69 -7.13 -20.40 -9.50
CA HIS A 69 -6.24 -20.95 -8.49
C HIS A 69 -6.43 -20.19 -7.17
N PRO A 70 -6.70 -20.87 -6.03
CA PRO A 70 -7.09 -20.21 -4.77
C PRO A 70 -6.04 -19.23 -4.24
N ASP A 71 -4.76 -19.50 -4.49
CA ASP A 71 -3.66 -18.62 -4.10
C ASP A 71 -3.42 -17.43 -5.05
N LEU A 72 -4.09 -17.34 -6.20
CA LEU A 72 -3.82 -16.27 -7.17
C LEU A 72 -4.12 -14.88 -6.59
N VAL A 73 -5.33 -14.68 -6.05
CA VAL A 73 -5.73 -13.41 -5.45
C VAL A 73 -4.88 -13.07 -4.21
N PRO A 74 -4.69 -13.98 -3.23
CA PRO A 74 -3.76 -13.75 -2.11
C PRO A 74 -2.35 -13.36 -2.55
N ALA A 75 -1.77 -14.03 -3.55
CA ALA A 75 -0.44 -13.74 -4.06
C ALA A 75 -0.36 -12.36 -4.75
N LEU A 76 -1.41 -11.93 -5.43
CA LEU A 76 -1.52 -10.57 -5.99
C LEU A 76 -1.63 -9.54 -4.85
N MET A 77 -2.53 -9.76 -3.89
CA MET A 77 -2.75 -8.86 -2.76
C MET A 77 -1.47 -8.63 -1.95
N ALA A 78 -0.67 -9.69 -1.72
CA ALA A 78 0.58 -9.59 -0.98
C ALA A 78 1.63 -8.67 -1.63
N ARG A 79 1.52 -8.41 -2.94
CA ARG A 79 2.45 -7.56 -3.70
C ARG A 79 1.98 -6.11 -3.84
N LEU A 80 0.79 -5.77 -3.34
CA LEU A 80 0.20 -4.43 -3.45
C LEU A 80 0.77 -3.42 -2.42
N GLY A 81 1.52 -3.87 -1.42
CA GLY A 81 2.11 -2.99 -0.40
C GLY A 81 1.05 -2.11 0.27
N ASP A 82 1.29 -0.80 0.33
CA ASP A 82 0.37 0.18 0.94
C ASP A 82 -1.03 0.17 0.31
N VAL A 83 -1.14 -0.17 -0.99
CA VAL A 83 -2.45 -0.28 -1.66
C VAL A 83 -3.29 -1.41 -1.07
N ARG A 84 -2.65 -2.48 -0.55
CA ARG A 84 -3.35 -3.57 0.13
C ARG A 84 -4.10 -3.09 1.37
N ALA A 85 -3.55 -2.12 2.09
CA ALA A 85 -4.18 -1.57 3.31
C ALA A 85 -5.46 -0.77 3.02
N ALA A 86 -5.66 -0.34 1.76
CA ALA A 86 -6.90 0.31 1.32
C ALA A 86 -7.98 -0.68 0.89
N LEU A 87 -7.64 -1.96 0.71
CA LEU A 87 -8.52 -3.02 0.20
C LEU A 87 -8.94 -4.04 1.28
N THR A 88 -8.39 -3.91 2.48
CA THR A 88 -8.68 -4.76 3.66
C THR A 88 -9.63 -4.04 4.60
#